data_AF-A0A0A6XVY4-F1
#
_entry.id   AF-A0A0A6XVY4-F1
#
_cell.length_a   1.000
_cell.length_b   1.000
_cell.length_c   1.000
_cell.angle_alpha   90.00
_cell.angle_beta   90.00
_cell.angle_gamma   90.00
#
_symmetry.space_group_name_H-M   'P 1'
#
loop_
_entity.id
_entity.type
_entity.pdbx_description
1 polymer ?
#
loop_
_entity_poly.entity_id
_entity_poly.type
_entity_poly.pdbx_seq_one_letter_code
_entity_poly.pdbx_strand_id
1 'polypeptide(L)'
;MPVWTVSRAAGITSYLLLFVSVMTGMSAHYHFMKAKTKARMNLIHQSTGWFGMLFGMTHGLILIFSTYQSFSILEVIIPFASKTHPLLIGIGTLALYVMIILIVTSDYMKVLGRKTWKTIHFLAFPAFISAFFHSVLLGPDSHYPFMMFLYCLTAIITVVALICRIAVRPPKKELTSTQK
;
A
#
# COMPACT_ATOMS: atom_id res chain seq x y z
N MET A 1 -18.42 -13.16 15.78
CA MET A 1 -17.17 -12.53 16.25
C MET A 1 -17.44 -11.07 16.56
N PRO A 2 -16.83 -10.47 17.59
CA PRO A 2 -16.99 -9.03 17.85
C PRO A 2 -16.50 -8.20 16.65
N VAL A 3 -17.25 -7.16 16.28
CA VAL A 3 -16.91 -6.24 15.17
C VAL A 3 -15.49 -5.68 15.30
N TRP A 4 -15.09 -5.37 16.53
CA TRP A 4 -13.74 -4.92 16.88
C TRP A 4 -12.64 -5.89 16.43
N THR A 5 -12.80 -7.19 16.68
CA THR A 5 -11.82 -8.21 16.32
C THR A 5 -11.72 -8.36 14.80
N VAL A 6 -12.85 -8.31 14.10
CA VAL A 6 -12.90 -8.38 12.64
C VAL A 6 -12.21 -7.17 12.02
N SER A 7 -12.43 -5.97 12.55
CA SER A 7 -11.77 -4.75 12.07
C SER A 7 -10.26 -4.82 12.24
N ARG A 8 -9.76 -5.25 13.42
CA ARG A 8 -8.32 -5.42 13.64
C ARG A 8 -7.69 -6.41 12.67
N ALA A 9 -8.31 -7.58 12.51
CA ALA A 9 -7.83 -8.59 11.57
C ALA A 9 -7.80 -8.03 10.13
N ALA A 10 -8.88 -7.36 9.70
CA ALA A 10 -8.95 -6.74 8.37
C ALA A 10 -7.88 -5.67 8.15
N GLY A 11 -7.61 -4.83 9.16
CA GLY A 11 -6.57 -3.79 9.10
C GLY A 11 -5.16 -4.37 8.95
N ILE A 12 -4.84 -5.39 9.76
CA ILE A 12 -3.56 -6.11 9.68
C ILE A 12 -3.41 -6.81 8.32
N THR A 13 -4.45 -7.51 7.87
CA THR A 13 -4.45 -8.20 6.57
C THR A 13 -4.27 -7.20 5.42
N SER A 14 -4.96 -6.07 5.47
CA SER A 14 -4.78 -4.97 4.50
C SER A 14 -3.32 -4.52 4.44
N TYR A 15 -2.73 -4.17 5.58
CA TYR A 15 -1.34 -3.73 5.67
C TYR A 15 -0.36 -4.73 5.05
N LEU A 16 -0.49 -6.02 5.38
CA LEU A 16 0.38 -7.07 4.86
C LEU A 16 0.22 -7.28 3.36
N LEU A 17 -1.01 -7.23 2.85
CA LEU A 17 -1.27 -7.35 1.42
C LEU A 17 -0.72 -6.15 0.63
N LEU A 18 -0.86 -4.94 1.17
CA LEU A 18 -0.26 -3.73 0.59
C LEU A 18 1.27 -3.81 0.59
N PHE A 19 1.88 -4.32 1.67
CA PHE A 19 3.32 -4.58 1.71
C PHE A 19 3.74 -5.54 0.59
N VAL A 20 3.07 -6.69 0.45
CA VAL A 20 3.37 -7.64 -0.65
C VAL A 20 3.16 -7.00 -2.02
N SER A 21 2.12 -6.18 -2.18
CA SER A 21 1.86 -5.44 -3.43
C SER A 21 3.03 -4.49 -3.75
N VAL A 22 3.48 -3.69 -2.79
CA VAL A 22 4.60 -2.76 -2.98
C VAL A 22 5.90 -3.51 -3.32
N MET A 23 6.20 -4.59 -2.61
CA MET A 23 7.40 -5.41 -2.86
C MET A 23 7.42 -6.04 -4.25
N THR A 24 6.29 -6.61 -4.69
CA THR A 24 6.17 -7.23 -6.01
C THR A 24 6.10 -6.19 -7.15
N GLY A 25 5.54 -5.01 -6.89
CA GLY A 25 5.58 -3.87 -7.82
C GLY A 25 6.99 -3.31 -8.01
N MET A 26 7.79 -3.25 -6.95
CA MET A 26 9.19 -2.84 -7.02
C MET A 26 10.05 -3.86 -7.77
N SER A 27 9.81 -5.16 -7.58
CA SER A 27 10.63 -6.21 -8.20
C SER A 27 10.46 -6.31 -9.71
N ALA A 28 9.31 -5.89 -10.26
CA ALA A 28 9.04 -5.91 -11.70
C ALA A 28 10.06 -5.13 -12.55
N HIS A 29 10.84 -4.24 -11.95
CA HIS A 29 11.86 -3.42 -12.61
C HIS A 29 13.22 -4.10 -12.81
N TYR A 30 13.48 -5.23 -12.16
CA TYR A 30 14.78 -5.89 -12.28
C TYR A 30 14.97 -6.48 -13.69
N HIS A 31 16.01 -6.02 -14.39
CA HIS A 31 16.26 -6.40 -15.79
C HIS A 31 16.61 -7.89 -15.95
N PHE A 32 17.20 -8.50 -14.92
CA PHE A 32 17.61 -9.91 -14.91
C PHE A 32 16.45 -10.91 -14.74
N MET A 33 15.23 -10.45 -14.46
CA MET A 33 14.08 -11.34 -14.29
C MET A 33 13.49 -11.79 -15.63
N LYS A 34 13.26 -13.11 -15.77
CA LYS A 34 12.57 -13.73 -16.91
C LYS A 34 11.14 -13.20 -17.07
N ALA A 35 10.64 -13.15 -18.30
CA ALA A 35 9.30 -12.63 -18.62
C ALA A 35 8.16 -13.33 -17.85
N LYS A 36 8.20 -14.67 -17.75
CA LYS A 36 7.22 -15.46 -16.98
C LYS A 36 7.18 -15.06 -15.50
N THR A 37 8.35 -14.80 -14.91
CA THR A 37 8.46 -14.37 -13.51
C THR A 37 7.90 -12.96 -13.34
N LYS A 38 8.19 -12.04 -14.27
CA LYS A 38 7.60 -10.69 -14.27
C LYS A 38 6.07 -10.72 -14.35
N ALA A 39 5.51 -11.56 -15.22
CA ALA A 39 4.06 -11.74 -15.32
C ALA A 39 3.45 -12.24 -14.01
N ARG A 40 4.07 -13.24 -13.36
CA ARG A 40 3.63 -13.74 -12.03
C ARG A 40 3.69 -12.66 -10.95
N MET A 41 4.80 -11.91 -10.87
CA MET A 41 4.91 -10.81 -9.90
C MET A 41 3.83 -9.74 -10.14
N ASN A 42 3.54 -9.44 -11.41
CA ASN A 42 2.48 -8.49 -11.76
C ASN A 42 1.08 -8.99 -11.36
N LEU A 43 0.81 -10.29 -11.49
CA LEU A 43 -0.45 -10.88 -11.00
C LEU A 43 -0.57 -10.79 -9.48
N ILE A 44 0.51 -11.10 -8.75
CA ILE A 44 0.55 -10.98 -7.29
C ILE A 44 0.34 -9.52 -6.90
N HIS A 45 1.09 -8.59 -7.49
CA HIS A 45 0.99 -7.15 -7.24
C HIS A 45 -0.44 -6.62 -7.37
N GLN A 46 -1.10 -6.96 -8.48
CA GLN A 46 -2.49 -6.54 -8.73
C GLN A 46 -3.45 -7.19 -7.74
N SER A 47 -3.34 -8.50 -7.53
CA SER A 47 -4.26 -9.24 -6.64
C SER A 47 -4.14 -8.73 -5.21
N THR A 48 -2.93 -8.61 -4.67
CA THR A 48 -2.71 -8.13 -3.30
C THR A 48 -3.00 -6.64 -3.16
N GLY A 49 -2.83 -5.84 -4.22
CA GLY A 49 -3.26 -4.43 -4.24
C GLY A 49 -4.78 -4.29 -4.11
N TRP A 50 -5.55 -5.06 -4.90
CA TRP A 50 -7.00 -5.10 -4.84
C TRP A 50 -7.51 -5.61 -3.49
N PHE A 51 -7.03 -6.78 -3.04
CA PHE A 51 -7.44 -7.32 -1.75
C PHE A 51 -7.01 -6.43 -0.59
N GLY A 52 -5.82 -5.84 -0.63
CA GLY A 52 -5.36 -4.89 0.38
C GLY A 52 -6.31 -3.70 0.51
N MET A 53 -6.71 -3.10 -0.62
CA MET A 53 -7.68 -2.00 -0.64
C MET A 53 -9.06 -2.44 -0.10
N LEU A 54 -9.58 -3.61 -0.51
CA LEU A 54 -10.86 -4.13 -0.03
C LEU A 54 -10.86 -4.43 1.48
N PHE A 55 -9.78 -5.02 2.01
CA PHE A 55 -9.63 -5.23 3.44
C PHE A 55 -9.48 -3.92 4.21
N GLY A 56 -8.78 -2.92 3.65
CA GLY A 56 -8.67 -1.58 4.23
C GLY A 56 -10.03 -0.86 4.28
N MET A 57 -10.81 -0.96 3.21
CA MET A 57 -12.17 -0.44 3.17
C MET A 57 -13.06 -1.14 4.20
N THR A 58 -13.00 -2.47 4.27
CA THR A 58 -13.73 -3.26 5.26
C THR A 58 -13.36 -2.84 6.68
N HIS A 59 -12.05 -2.75 6.98
CA HIS A 59 -11.52 -2.32 8.27
C HIS A 59 -12.14 -1.00 8.74
N GLY A 60 -12.15 0.02 7.88
CA GLY A 60 -12.69 1.34 8.21
C GLY A 60 -14.23 1.36 8.31
N LEU A 61 -14.93 0.76 7.34
CA LEU A 61 -16.40 0.82 7.29
C LEU A 61 -17.05 0.05 8.45
N ILE A 62 -16.51 -1.10 8.85
CA ILE A 62 -17.14 -1.88 9.92
C ILE A 62 -16.95 -1.24 11.31
N LEU A 63 -16.02 -0.30 11.49
CA LEU A 63 -15.87 0.45 12.74
C LEU A 63 -17.11 1.29 13.09
N ILE A 64 -17.93 1.64 12.10
CA ILE A 64 -19.21 2.34 12.30
C ILE A 64 -20.17 1.50 13.18
N PHE A 65 -20.04 0.17 13.14
CA PHE A 65 -20.87 -0.76 13.92
C PHE A 65 -20.20 -1.23 15.21
N SER A 66 -19.04 -0.69 15.57
CA SER A 66 -18.30 -1.09 16.77
C SER A 66 -18.94 -0.50 18.02
N THR A 67 -19.25 -1.36 19.01
CA THR A 67 -19.72 -0.93 20.34
C THR A 67 -18.59 -0.63 21.32
N TYR A 68 -17.35 -1.00 20.98
CA TYR A 68 -16.17 -0.75 21.82
C TYR A 68 -15.64 0.68 21.65
N GLN A 69 -15.58 1.13 20.41
CA GLN A 69 -15.18 2.49 20.03
C GLN A 69 -16.15 2.96 18.95
N SER A 70 -17.06 3.85 19.30
CA SER A 70 -18.06 4.38 18.38
C SER A 70 -17.44 5.44 17.47
N PHE A 71 -17.43 5.18 16.17
CA PHE A 71 -17.09 6.17 15.16
C PHE A 71 -18.35 6.57 14.41
N SER A 72 -18.55 7.88 14.22
CA SER A 72 -19.58 8.35 13.30
C SER A 72 -19.16 8.12 11.85
N ILE A 73 -20.14 8.07 10.94
CA ILE A 73 -19.90 7.92 9.50
C ILE A 73 -18.96 9.03 8.98
N LEU A 74 -19.13 10.26 9.48
CA LEU A 74 -18.30 11.40 9.10
C LEU A 74 -16.84 11.24 9.54
N GLU A 75 -16.59 10.68 10.71
CA GLU A 75 -15.23 10.45 11.22
C GLU A 75 -14.48 9.38 10.43
N VAL A 76 -15.19 8.45 9.78
CA VAL A 76 -14.61 7.42 8.91
C VAL A 76 -14.34 7.95 7.50
N ILE A 77 -15.29 8.71 6.94
CA ILE A 77 -15.25 9.13 5.53
C ILE A 77 -14.49 10.45 5.35
N ILE A 78 -14.61 11.41 6.27
CA ILE A 78 -13.94 12.70 6.12
C ILE A 78 -12.56 12.62 6.78
N PRO A 79 -11.46 12.76 6.03
CA PRO A 79 -10.13 12.77 6.62
C PRO A 79 -10.05 13.86 7.70
N PHE A 80 -9.42 13.53 8.83
CA PHE A 80 -9.21 14.44 9.95
C PHE A 80 -10.46 14.87 10.73
N ALA A 81 -11.64 14.29 10.46
CA ALA A 81 -12.86 14.61 11.20
C ALA A 81 -12.97 13.94 12.59
N SER A 82 -12.15 12.92 12.86
CA SER A 82 -12.13 12.22 14.16
C SER A 82 -11.81 13.15 15.33
N LYS A 83 -12.56 13.02 16.43
CA LYS A 83 -12.32 13.79 17.67
C LYS A 83 -11.13 13.32 18.50
N THR A 84 -10.73 12.05 18.40
CA THR A 84 -9.68 11.46 19.26
C THR A 84 -8.28 11.62 18.66
N HIS A 85 -8.06 11.04 17.47
CA HIS A 85 -6.77 11.10 16.76
C HIS A 85 -6.94 11.60 15.32
N PRO A 86 -7.29 12.89 15.13
CA PRO A 86 -7.61 13.44 13.81
C PRO A 86 -6.55 13.15 12.75
N LEU A 87 -5.27 13.42 13.08
CA LEU A 87 -4.15 13.24 12.15
C LEU A 87 -3.95 11.78 11.74
N LEU A 88 -3.82 10.88 12.71
CA LEU A 88 -3.50 9.47 12.45
C LEU A 88 -4.66 8.73 11.77
N ILE A 89 -5.91 9.05 12.12
CA ILE A 89 -7.08 8.50 11.42
C ILE A 89 -7.19 9.10 10.02
N GLY A 90 -7.01 10.42 9.89
CA GLY A 90 -7.09 11.12 8.62
C GLY A 90 -6.08 10.65 7.58
N ILE A 91 -4.82 10.35 7.96
CA ILE A 91 -3.85 9.78 7.02
C ILE A 91 -4.23 8.36 6.57
N GLY A 92 -4.93 7.59 7.42
CA GLY A 92 -5.47 6.28 7.07
C GLY A 92 -6.59 6.39 6.03
N THR A 93 -7.55 7.28 6.27
CA THR A 93 -8.62 7.59 5.30
C THR A 93 -8.04 8.10 3.97
N LEU A 94 -7.05 8.99 4.03
CA LEU A 94 -6.38 9.50 2.84
C LEU A 94 -5.64 8.40 2.08
N ALA A 95 -4.97 7.48 2.79
CA ALA A 95 -4.32 6.33 2.16
C ALA A 95 -5.32 5.45 1.42
N LEU A 96 -6.51 5.20 1.99
CA LEU A 96 -7.59 4.46 1.32
C LEU A 96 -8.04 5.17 0.03
N TYR A 97 -8.21 6.49 0.06
CA TYR A 97 -8.58 7.27 -1.12
C TYR A 97 -7.52 7.24 -2.21
N VAL A 98 -6.25 7.36 -1.83
CA VAL A 98 -5.14 7.20 -2.78
C VAL A 98 -5.17 5.79 -3.36
N MET A 99 -5.39 4.74 -2.56
CA MET A 99 -5.52 3.37 -3.07
C MET A 99 -6.65 3.21 -4.09
N ILE A 100 -7.81 3.81 -3.85
CA ILE A 100 -8.93 3.80 -4.82
C ILE A 100 -8.51 4.47 -6.13
N ILE A 101 -7.86 5.64 -6.06
CA ILE A 101 -7.34 6.34 -7.24
C ILE A 101 -6.32 5.48 -7.98
N LEU A 102 -5.40 4.82 -7.27
CA LEU A 102 -4.37 3.96 -7.85
C LEU A 102 -4.96 2.77 -8.59
N ILE A 103 -5.99 2.14 -8.02
CA ILE A 103 -6.68 1.00 -8.61
C ILE A 103 -7.39 1.44 -9.90
N VAL A 104 -8.25 2.47 -9.80
CA VAL A 104 -9.00 3.01 -10.95
C VAL A 104 -8.04 3.43 -12.06
N THR A 105 -7.02 4.22 -11.74
CA THR A 105 -6.07 4.67 -12.77
C THR A 105 -5.26 3.54 -13.39
N SER A 106 -5.03 2.44 -12.67
CA SER A 106 -4.35 1.26 -13.20
C SER A 106 -5.24 0.46 -14.16
N ASP A 107 -6.51 0.30 -13.85
CA ASP A 107 -7.48 -0.36 -14.76
C ASP A 107 -7.65 0.43 -16.07
N TYR A 108 -7.67 1.76 -15.95
CA TYR A 108 -7.81 2.67 -17.09
C TYR A 108 -6.46 3.13 -17.68
N MET A 109 -5.34 2.47 -17.35
CA MET A 109 -3.99 2.86 -17.79
C MET A 109 -3.88 2.98 -19.32
N LYS A 110 -4.57 2.13 -20.09
CA LYS A 110 -4.55 2.16 -21.56
C LYS A 110 -5.13 3.46 -22.13
N VAL A 111 -6.12 4.04 -21.44
CA VAL A 111 -6.79 5.29 -21.84
C VAL A 111 -5.99 6.50 -21.36
N LEU A 112 -5.51 6.48 -20.12
CA LEU A 112 -4.76 7.60 -19.50
C LEU A 112 -3.34 7.80 -20.07
N GLY A 113 -2.79 6.75 -20.68
CA GLY A 113 -1.42 6.72 -21.15
C GLY A 113 -0.40 6.47 -20.04
N ARG A 114 0.71 5.83 -20.41
CA ARG A 114 1.69 5.30 -19.46
C ARG A 114 2.39 6.37 -18.61
N LYS A 115 2.58 7.58 -19.14
CA LYS A 115 3.25 8.68 -18.42
C LYS A 115 2.40 9.16 -17.25
N THR A 116 1.14 9.52 -17.52
CA THR A 116 0.17 10.00 -16.52
C THR A 116 -0.10 8.94 -15.47
N TRP A 117 -0.39 7.71 -15.90
CA TRP A 117 -0.57 6.58 -14.99
C TRP A 117 0.63 6.42 -14.07
N LYS A 118 1.87 6.42 -14.61
CA LYS A 118 3.06 6.22 -13.79
C LYS A 118 3.24 7.33 -12.75
N THR A 119 2.99 8.59 -13.09
CA THR A 119 3.06 9.71 -12.15
C THR A 119 2.07 9.53 -11.00
N ILE A 120 0.82 9.18 -11.30
CA ILE A 120 -0.20 8.93 -10.28
C ILE A 120 0.17 7.68 -9.47
N HIS A 121 0.65 6.63 -10.13
CA HIS A 121 0.98 5.36 -9.51
C HIS A 121 2.13 5.48 -8.48
N PHE A 122 3.01 6.49 -8.61
CA PHE A 122 4.01 6.80 -7.58
C PHE A 122 3.41 7.20 -6.22
N LEU A 123 2.14 7.62 -6.17
CA LEU A 123 1.43 7.87 -4.91
C LEU A 123 1.24 6.59 -4.07
N ALA A 124 1.49 5.40 -4.62
CA ALA A 124 1.52 4.16 -3.86
C ALA A 124 2.52 4.19 -2.69
N PHE A 125 3.66 4.87 -2.84
CA PHE A 125 4.64 5.02 -1.77
C PHE A 125 4.13 5.83 -0.58
N PRO A 126 3.66 7.09 -0.74
CA PRO A 126 3.10 7.84 0.37
C PRO A 126 1.84 7.19 0.95
N ALA A 127 1.02 6.51 0.13
CA ALA A 127 -0.13 5.75 0.65
C ALA A 127 0.31 4.61 1.57
N PHE A 128 1.30 3.81 1.16
CA PHE A 128 1.84 2.73 1.99
C PHE A 128 2.50 3.25 3.27
N ILE A 129 3.28 4.34 3.19
CA ILE A 129 3.89 4.98 4.36
C ILE A 129 2.80 5.47 5.33
N SER A 130 1.74 6.08 4.82
CA SER A 130 0.61 6.54 5.63
C SER A 130 -0.10 5.37 6.31
N ALA A 131 -0.35 4.28 5.58
CA ALA A 131 -0.93 3.06 6.14
C ALA A 131 -0.03 2.40 7.19
N PHE A 132 1.30 2.42 7.00
CA PHE A 132 2.28 1.95 7.99
C PHE A 132 2.19 2.75 9.29
N PHE A 133 2.29 4.08 9.23
CA PHE A 133 2.21 4.91 10.43
C PHE A 133 0.84 4.83 11.10
N HIS A 134 -0.24 4.79 10.32
CA HIS A 134 -1.58 4.53 10.84
C HIS A 134 -1.63 3.21 11.62
N SER A 135 -1.09 2.12 11.05
CA SER A 135 -1.08 0.80 11.68
C SER A 135 -0.21 0.73 12.93
N VAL A 136 1.00 1.28 12.89
CA VAL A 136 1.94 1.24 14.01
C VAL A 136 1.46 2.12 15.18
N LEU A 137 0.98 3.33 14.89
CA LEU A 137 0.71 4.33 15.92
C LEU A 137 -0.71 4.22 16.51
N LEU A 138 -1.69 3.71 15.78
CA LEU A 138 -3.06 3.49 16.28
C LEU A 138 -3.41 2.03 16.52
N GLY A 139 -2.65 1.09 15.96
CA GLY A 139 -2.93 -0.33 16.09
C GLY A 139 -2.92 -0.77 17.55
N PRO A 140 -4.02 -1.29 18.10
CA PRO A 140 -4.04 -1.78 19.48
C PRO A 140 -3.06 -2.95 19.67
N ASP A 141 -2.72 -3.67 18.61
CA ASP A 141 -1.77 -4.77 18.59
C ASP A 141 -0.30 -4.34 18.65
N SER A 142 0.01 -3.06 18.46
CA SER A 142 1.40 -2.57 18.40
C SER A 142 2.18 -2.73 19.69
N HIS A 143 1.51 -2.87 20.84
CA HIS A 143 2.18 -3.13 22.12
C HIS A 143 2.70 -4.58 22.24
N TYR A 144 2.22 -5.50 21.41
CA TYR A 144 2.71 -6.89 21.42
C TYR A 144 4.06 -6.99 20.71
N PRO A 145 5.10 -7.59 21.33
CA PRO A 145 6.44 -7.68 20.75
C PRO A 145 6.48 -8.30 19.35
N PHE A 146 5.65 -9.32 19.12
CA PHE A 146 5.57 -9.99 17.81
C PHE A 146 5.09 -9.04 16.71
N MET A 147 4.08 -8.20 16.98
CA MET A 147 3.59 -7.27 15.96
C MET A 147 4.56 -6.13 15.70
N MET A 148 5.19 -5.60 16.75
CA MET A 148 6.23 -4.58 16.57
C MET A 148 7.41 -5.13 15.75
N PHE A 149 7.83 -6.37 16.00
CA PHE A 149 8.85 -7.05 15.18
C PHE A 149 8.43 -7.13 13.71
N LEU A 150 7.18 -7.52 13.43
CA LEU A 150 6.64 -7.58 12.08
C LEU A 150 6.67 -6.22 11.37
N TYR A 151 6.28 -5.15 12.07
CA TYR A 151 6.32 -3.79 11.53
C TYR A 151 7.75 -3.34 11.23
N CYS A 152 8.69 -3.56 12.15
CA CYS A 152 10.10 -3.26 11.93
C CYS A 152 10.67 -4.03 10.73
N LEU A 153 10.37 -5.33 10.64
CA LEU A 153 10.85 -6.19 9.56
C LEU A 153 10.34 -5.71 8.20
N THR A 154 9.05 -5.44 8.08
CA THR A 154 8.42 -4.97 6.84
C THR A 154 8.93 -3.57 6.44
N ALA A 155 9.15 -2.67 7.41
CA ALA A 155 9.77 -1.36 7.15
C ALA A 155 11.20 -1.49 6.62
N ILE A 156 12.05 -2.29 7.29
CA ILE A 156 13.44 -2.53 6.88
C ILE A 156 13.49 -3.12 5.46
N ILE A 157 12.70 -4.16 5.19
CA ILE A 157 12.64 -4.79 3.88
C ILE A 157 12.24 -3.78 2.79
N THR A 158 11.25 -2.93 3.07
CA THR A 158 10.78 -1.92 2.11
C THR A 158 11.87 -0.89 1.81
N VAL A 159 12.56 -0.38 2.84
CA VAL A 159 13.65 0.59 2.70
C VAL A 159 14.81 -0.01 1.91
N VAL A 160 15.25 -1.22 2.27
CA VAL A 160 16.33 -1.93 1.56
C VAL A 160 15.95 -2.15 0.10
N ALA A 161 14.73 -2.61 -0.18
CA ALA A 161 14.26 -2.81 -1.55
C ALA A 161 14.19 -1.50 -2.35
N LEU A 162 13.80 -0.39 -1.73
CA LEU A 162 13.80 0.93 -2.36
C LEU A 162 15.23 1.39 -2.71
N ILE A 163 16.18 1.22 -1.78
CA ILE A 163 17.59 1.54 -2.01
C ILE A 163 18.15 0.70 -3.16
N CYS A 164 17.93 -0.63 -3.14
CA CYS A 164 18.35 -1.52 -4.22
C CYS A 164 17.74 -1.11 -5.57
N ARG A 165 16.47 -0.72 -5.59
CA ARG A 165 15.81 -0.25 -6.82
C ARG A 165 16.46 1.01 -7.40
N ILE A 166 16.89 1.94 -6.55
CA ILE A 166 17.54 3.19 -6.99
C ILE A 166 18.98 2.92 -7.44
N ALA A 167 19.68 2.00 -6.77
CA ALA A 167 21.06 1.64 -7.06
C ALA A 167 21.21 0.81 -8.36
N VAL A 168 20.27 -0.11 -8.63
CA VAL A 168 20.28 -0.93 -9.85
C VAL A 168 19.75 -0.11 -11.02
N ARG A 169 20.61 0.74 -11.59
CA ARG A 169 20.36 1.41 -12.87
C ARG A 169 20.70 0.46 -14.02
N PRO A 170 19.91 0.42 -15.10
CA PRO A 170 20.30 -0.34 -16.28
C PRO A 170 21.63 0.21 -16.84
N PRO A 171 22.53 -0.65 -17.34
CA PRO A 171 23.74 -0.19 -18.00
C PRO A 171 23.36 0.78 -19.13
N LYS A 172 24.10 1.88 -19.25
CA LYS A 172 23.93 2.85 -20.35
C LYS A 172 24.06 2.05 -21.65
N LYS A 173 23.05 2.09 -22.53
CA LYS A 173 23.23 1.60 -23.90
C LYS A 173 24.35 2.45 -24.50
N GLU A 174 25.53 1.88 -24.69
CA GLU A 174 26.51 2.49 -25.58
C GLU A 174 25.84 2.61 -26.94
N LEU A 175 25.67 3.86 -27.39
CA LEU A 175 25.30 4.14 -28.76
C LEU A 175 26.49 3.66 -29.58
N THR A 176 26.43 2.44 -30.10
CA THR A 176 27.32 2.02 -31.18
C THR A 176 27.06 2.97 -32.33
N SER A 177 27.92 3.98 -32.45
CA SER A 177 28.12 4.77 -33.65
C SER A 177 28.56 3.82 -34.75
N THR A 178 27.59 3.15 -35.36
CA THR A 178 27.87 2.35 -36.54
C THR A 178 27.94 3.34 -37.67
N GLN A 179 29.17 3.59 -38.11
CA GLN A 179 29.49 4.34 -39.29
C GLN A 179 28.67 3.84 -40.49
N LYS A 180 28.08 4.78 -41.22
CA LYS A 180 28.15 4.84 -42.69
C LYS A 180 27.83 6.25 -43.14
#